data_AF-A0A7J6RWS4-F1
#
_entry.id   AF-A0A7J6RWS4-F1
#
_cell.length_a   1.000
_cell.length_b   1.000
_cell.length_c   1.000
_cell.angle_alpha   90.00
_cell.angle_beta   90.00
_cell.angle_gamma   90.00
#
_symmetry.space_group_name_H-M   'P 1'
#
loop_
_entity.id
_entity.type
_entity.pdbx_description
1 polymer ?
#
loop_
_entity_poly.entity_id
_entity_poly.type
_entity_poly.pdbx_seq_one_letter_code
_entity_poly.pdbx_strand_id
1 'polypeptide(L)'
;ILNGNTPFFVNATAGSTVAGAFDDCNALAEIAERYRCWLHVDGALGASFLLARGEDPYDSLTRGMEKADSISWNLHKLLGVPLQCSALLCRHPGCLKAAHEEQHGSEAFPCLSPLDT
;
A
#
# COMPACT_ATOMS: atom_id res chain seq x y z
N ILE A 1 -5.59 -9.85 -19.93
CA ILE A 1 -4.83 -10.93 -19.24
C ILE A 1 -4.89 -12.17 -20.12
N LEU A 2 -3.74 -12.66 -20.59
CA LEU A 2 -3.70 -13.61 -21.72
C LEU A 2 -4.03 -15.07 -21.33
N ASN A 3 -3.83 -15.45 -20.07
CA ASN A 3 -3.96 -16.85 -19.61
C ASN A 3 -5.17 -17.10 -18.69
N GLY A 4 -6.13 -16.17 -18.61
CA GLY A 4 -7.30 -16.31 -17.72
C GLY A 4 -7.03 -16.18 -16.22
N ASN A 5 -5.83 -15.75 -15.81
CA ASN A 5 -5.51 -15.49 -14.41
C ASN A 5 -6.26 -14.27 -13.84
N THR A 6 -6.46 -14.25 -12.52
CA THR A 6 -7.02 -13.11 -11.79
C THR A 6 -5.91 -12.39 -11.03
N PRO A 7 -5.49 -11.17 -11.43
CA PRO A 7 -4.55 -10.38 -10.66
C PRO A 7 -5.30 -9.82 -9.46
N PHE A 8 -4.66 -9.86 -8.29
CA PHE A 8 -5.32 -9.50 -7.04
C PHE A 8 -4.51 -8.49 -6.21
N PHE A 9 -3.25 -8.24 -6.57
CA PHE A 9 -2.33 -7.43 -5.76
C PHE A 9 -1.25 -6.77 -6.62
N VAL A 10 -0.92 -5.53 -6.27
CA VAL A 10 0.19 -4.73 -6.81
C VAL A 10 0.94 -4.11 -5.64
N ASN A 11 2.27 -4.23 -5.63
CA ASN A 11 3.15 -3.55 -4.68
C ASN A 11 3.91 -2.42 -5.37
N ALA A 12 3.62 -1.18 -4.98
CA ALA A 12 4.41 -0.01 -5.32
C ALA A 12 5.48 0.21 -4.24
N THR A 13 6.73 0.44 -4.63
CA THR A 13 7.82 0.71 -3.69
C THR A 13 8.08 2.22 -3.60
N ALA A 14 7.92 2.79 -2.41
CA ALA A 14 8.28 4.17 -2.12
C ALA A 14 9.65 4.19 -1.40
N GLY A 15 10.73 4.26 -2.19
CA GLY A 15 12.10 4.24 -1.71
C GLY A 15 12.69 2.83 -1.66
N SER A 16 13.09 2.30 -2.83
CA SER A 16 13.72 1.00 -2.95
C SER A 16 15.06 0.91 -2.18
N THR A 17 15.39 -0.27 -1.68
CA THR A 17 16.48 -0.45 -0.70
C THR A 17 17.85 0.08 -1.17
N VAL A 18 18.19 -0.14 -2.44
CA VAL A 18 19.53 0.17 -2.96
C VAL A 18 19.58 1.54 -3.60
N ALA A 19 18.65 1.82 -4.52
CA ALA A 19 18.66 3.05 -5.30
C ALA A 19 17.82 4.18 -4.66
N GLY A 20 16.99 3.88 -3.66
CA GLY A 20 16.02 4.84 -3.12
C GLY A 20 14.94 5.23 -4.14
N ALA A 21 14.66 4.37 -5.13
CA ALA A 21 13.74 4.68 -6.22
C ALA A 21 12.27 4.67 -5.75
N PHE A 22 11.43 5.51 -6.36
CA PHE A 22 10.00 5.59 -6.11
C PHE A 22 9.23 5.15 -7.35
N ASP A 23 8.34 4.18 -7.16
CA ASP A 23 7.38 3.80 -8.20
C ASP A 23 6.29 4.88 -8.33
N ASP A 24 5.79 5.08 -9.56
CA ASP A 24 4.68 6.00 -9.82
C ASP A 24 3.37 5.41 -9.28
N CYS A 25 3.01 5.83 -8.06
CA CYS A 25 1.82 5.35 -7.37
C CYS A 25 0.52 5.75 -8.08
N ASN A 26 0.49 6.86 -8.83
CA ASN A 26 -0.70 7.24 -9.60
C ASN A 26 -0.93 6.28 -10.76
N ALA A 27 0.11 6.02 -11.55
CA ALA A 27 0.02 5.09 -12.67
C ALA A 27 -0.35 3.67 -12.19
N LEU A 28 0.23 3.23 -11.07
CA LEU A 28 -0.09 1.93 -10.48
C LEU A 28 -1.51 1.86 -9.91
N ALA A 29 -2.03 2.96 -9.33
CA ALA A 29 -3.42 3.03 -8.87
C ALA A 29 -4.42 2.88 -10.03
N GLU A 30 -4.18 3.52 -11.17
CA GLU A 30 -5.03 3.36 -12.36
C GLU A 30 -5.05 1.92 -12.87
N ILE A 31 -3.91 1.22 -12.79
CA ILE A 31 -3.81 -0.20 -13.14
C ILE A 31 -4.57 -1.05 -12.11
N ALA A 32 -4.34 -0.81 -10.81
CA ALA A 32 -4.99 -1.53 -9.73
C ALA A 32 -6.51 -1.40 -9.81
N GLU A 33 -7.03 -0.20 -10.07
CA GLU A 33 -8.46 0.04 -10.28
C GLU A 33 -8.99 -0.71 -11.50
N ARG A 34 -8.30 -0.59 -12.65
CA ARG A 34 -8.71 -1.25 -13.91
C ARG A 34 -8.85 -2.76 -13.77
N TYR A 35 -7.92 -3.39 -13.05
CA TYR A 35 -7.88 -4.84 -12.88
C TYR A 35 -8.48 -5.32 -11.55
N ARG A 36 -9.02 -4.40 -10.74
CA ARG A 36 -9.61 -4.68 -9.41
C ARG A 36 -8.64 -5.40 -8.48
N CYS A 37 -7.43 -4.87 -8.39
CA CYS A 37 -6.35 -5.38 -7.55
C CYS A 37 -6.17 -4.50 -6.32
N TRP A 38 -5.73 -5.11 -5.23
CA TRP A 38 -5.24 -4.39 -4.06
C TRP A 38 -3.93 -3.66 -4.39
N LEU A 39 -3.87 -2.35 -4.14
CA LEU A 39 -2.63 -1.58 -4.22
C LEU A 39 -2.02 -1.43 -2.82
N HIS A 40 -0.88 -2.08 -2.60
CA HIS A 40 -0.03 -1.83 -1.43
C HIS A 40 1.12 -0.90 -1.80
N VAL A 41 1.44 0.05 -0.94
CA VAL A 41 2.69 0.80 -1.02
C VAL A 41 3.65 0.30 0.06
N ASP A 42 4.77 -0.29 -0.35
CA ASP A 42 5.92 -0.50 0.52
C ASP A 42 6.61 0.85 0.74
N GLY A 43 6.18 1.52 1.80
CA GLY A 43 6.73 2.80 2.25
C GLY A 43 7.67 2.63 3.43
N ALA A 44 8.26 1.45 3.63
CA ALA A 44 9.08 1.18 4.80
C ALA A 44 10.12 2.29 5.05
N LEU A 45 10.74 2.81 3.98
CA LEU A 45 11.55 4.02 4.01
C LEU A 45 10.72 5.28 3.67
N GLY A 46 10.13 5.31 2.47
CA GLY A 46 9.61 6.53 1.85
C GLY A 46 8.30 7.08 2.43
N ALA A 47 7.54 6.30 3.21
CA ALA A 47 6.35 6.84 3.90
C ALA A 47 6.71 7.94 4.90
N SER A 48 7.94 7.99 5.40
CA SER A 48 8.40 9.06 6.27
C SER A 48 8.40 10.43 5.57
N PHE A 49 8.54 10.48 4.24
CA PHE A 49 8.48 11.73 3.49
C PHE A 49 7.07 12.31 3.39
N LEU A 50 6.02 11.55 3.73
CA LEU A 50 4.67 12.10 3.85
C LEU A 50 4.57 13.16 4.96
N LEU A 51 5.49 13.17 5.93
CA LEU A 51 5.58 14.19 6.96
C LEU A 51 6.10 15.54 6.43
N ALA A 52 6.72 15.55 5.26
CA ALA A 52 7.23 16.74 4.58
C ALA A 52 6.41 17.09 3.32
N ARG A 53 5.13 16.68 3.26
CA ARG A 53 4.25 17.05 2.13
C ARG A 53 4.10 18.56 2.01
N GLY A 54 3.97 19.02 0.76
CA GLY A 54 3.97 20.45 0.42
C GLY A 54 5.34 21.02 0.09
N GLU A 55 6.42 20.25 0.28
CA GLU A 55 7.78 20.64 -0.09
C GLU A 55 8.33 19.70 -1.17
N ASP A 56 8.78 20.25 -2.30
CA ASP A 56 9.48 19.46 -3.31
C ASP A 56 10.92 19.15 -2.88
N PRO A 57 11.45 17.94 -3.19
CA PRO A 57 10.84 16.91 -4.05
C PRO A 57 9.91 15.91 -3.33
N TYR A 58 9.66 16.07 -2.03
CA TYR A 58 8.91 15.08 -1.25
C TYR A 58 7.43 15.00 -1.63
N ASP A 59 6.81 16.13 -1.99
CA ASP A 59 5.45 16.15 -2.51
C ASP A 59 5.33 15.34 -3.81
N SER A 60 6.22 15.59 -4.76
CA SER A 60 6.25 14.87 -6.04
C SER A 60 6.56 13.38 -5.88
N LEU A 61 7.49 13.01 -4.98
CA LEU A 61 7.83 11.61 -4.72
C LEU A 61 6.71 10.81 -4.05
N THR A 62 5.90 11.45 -3.20
CA THR A 62 4.85 10.76 -2.42
C THR A 62 3.45 10.84 -3.03
N ARG A 63 3.32 11.52 -4.17
CA ARG A 63 2.04 11.72 -4.85
C ARG A 63 1.42 10.39 -5.29
N GLY A 64 0.14 10.20 -4.99
CA GLY A 64 -0.59 8.98 -5.33
C GLY A 64 -0.52 7.90 -4.26
N MET A 65 0.36 8.01 -3.25
CA MET A 65 0.37 7.08 -2.11
C MET A 65 -0.96 7.11 -1.35
N GLU A 66 -1.67 8.25 -1.35
CA GLU A 66 -3.01 8.40 -0.79
C GLU A 66 -4.09 7.62 -1.54
N LYS A 67 -3.76 6.93 -2.63
CA LYS A 67 -4.67 6.01 -3.36
C LYS A 67 -4.48 4.55 -2.97
N ALA A 68 -3.44 4.21 -2.20
CA ALA A 68 -3.15 2.84 -1.76
C ALA A 68 -4.16 2.28 -0.73
N ASP A 69 -4.47 1.00 -0.86
CA ASP A 69 -5.32 0.25 0.06
C ASP A 69 -4.59 -0.08 1.39
N SER A 70 -3.27 -0.24 1.33
CA SER A 70 -2.43 -0.29 2.52
C SER A 70 -1.03 0.28 2.29
N ILE A 71 -0.39 0.70 3.39
CA ILE A 71 0.98 1.23 3.39
C ILE A 71 1.75 0.58 4.55
N SER A 72 2.95 0.07 4.28
CA SER A 72 3.90 -0.31 5.32
C SER A 72 4.84 0.85 5.63
N TRP A 73 5.21 1.03 6.90
CA TRP A 73 6.09 2.11 7.32
C TRP A 73 6.98 1.70 8.48
N ASN A 74 8.31 1.75 8.28
CA ASN A 74 9.26 1.45 9.35
C ASN A 74 9.73 2.75 10.00
N LEU A 75 9.11 3.12 11.12
CA LEU A 75 9.52 4.29 11.90
C LEU A 75 10.98 4.16 12.40
N HIS A 76 11.47 2.94 12.56
CA HIS A 76 12.87 2.71 12.93
C HIS A 76 13.90 2.98 11.82
N LYS A 77 13.45 3.34 10.61
CA LYS A 77 14.33 3.80 9.53
C LYS A 77 14.52 5.32 9.64
N LEU A 78 13.84 6.12 8.81
CA LEU A 78 14.09 7.56 8.74
C LEU A 78 13.66 8.35 9.99
N LEU A 79 12.73 7.83 10.79
CA LEU A 79 12.31 8.54 12.02
C LEU A 79 13.18 8.22 13.24
N GLY A 80 14.17 7.32 13.11
CA GLY A 80 15.11 7.04 14.20
C GLY A 80 14.51 6.37 15.44
N VAL A 81 13.31 5.79 15.34
CA VAL A 81 12.73 5.00 16.46
C VAL A 81 13.60 3.74 16.70
N PRO A 82 13.83 3.31 17.95
CA PRO A 82 14.58 2.08 18.21
C PRO A 82 13.99 0.85 17.50
N LEU A 83 14.87 -0.05 17.06
CA LEU A 83 14.47 -1.31 16.45
C LEU A 83 13.77 -2.23 17.47
N GLN A 84 12.67 -2.90 17.15
CA GLN A 84 11.87 -2.85 15.91
C GLN A 84 10.64 -1.96 16.07
N CYS A 85 10.35 -1.14 15.06
CA CYS A 85 9.11 -0.35 15.01
C CYS A 85 8.59 -0.21 13.57
N SER A 86 7.51 -0.91 13.24
CA SER A 86 6.85 -0.85 11.93
C SER A 86 5.33 -0.72 12.12
N ALA A 87 4.70 0.05 11.25
CA ALA A 87 3.26 0.23 11.20
C ALA A 87 2.74 -0.25 9.85
N LEU A 88 1.59 -0.93 9.87
CA LEU A 88 0.77 -1.21 8.69
C LEU A 88 -0.46 -0.33 8.76
N LEU A 89 -0.61 0.57 7.81
CA LEU A 89 -1.79 1.40 7.64
C LEU A 89 -2.72 0.73 6.64
N CYS A 90 -3.97 0.50 7.00
CA CYS A 90 -4.99 -0.06 6.13
C CYS A 90 -6.10 0.96 5.92
N ARG A 91 -6.48 1.21 4.67
CA ARG A 91 -7.60 2.10 4.33
C ARG A 91 -8.93 1.52 4.78
N HIS A 92 -9.10 0.22 4.57
CA HIS A 92 -10.38 -0.46 4.70
C HIS A 92 -10.51 -1.10 6.09
N PRO A 93 -11.39 -0.56 6.97
CA PRO A 93 -11.59 -1.12 8.30
C PRO A 93 -12.09 -2.57 8.20
N GLY A 94 -11.74 -3.39 9.19
CA GLY A 94 -12.17 -4.79 9.25
C GLY A 94 -11.46 -5.75 8.28
N CYS A 95 -10.86 -5.27 7.19
CA CYS A 95 -10.19 -6.14 6.21
C CYS A 95 -9.00 -6.89 6.80
N LEU A 96 -8.14 -6.18 7.56
CA LEU A 96 -7.01 -6.83 8.25
C LEU A 96 -7.49 -7.87 9.26
N LYS A 97 -8.55 -7.56 10.00
CA LYS A 97 -9.16 -8.46 10.99
C LYS A 97 -9.72 -9.71 10.31
N ALA A 98 -10.56 -9.54 9.28
CA ALA A 98 -11.14 -10.64 8.52
C ALA A 98 -10.07 -11.56 7.90
N ALA A 99 -8.94 -10.99 7.45
CA ALA A 99 -7.82 -11.78 6.91
C ALA A 99 -7.05 -12.60 7.97
N HIS A 100 -7.22 -12.27 9.26
CA HIS A 100 -6.53 -12.92 10.39
C HIS A 100 -7.50 -13.68 11.32
N GLU A 101 -8.79 -13.67 11.03
CA GLU A 101 -9.79 -14.47 11.74
C GLU A 101 -9.98 -15.83 11.06
N GLU A 102 -10.27 -16.86 11.86
CA GLU A 102 -10.59 -18.19 11.35
C GLU A 102 -11.94 -18.14 10.62
N GLN A 103 -11.93 -18.42 9.31
CA GLN A 103 -13.15 -18.40 8.50
C GLN A 103 -13.98 -19.67 8.73
N HIS A 104 -15.05 -19.58 9.52
CA HIS A 104 -16.11 -20.58 9.54
C HIS A 104 -17.10 -20.33 8.39
N GLY A 105 -16.79 -20.83 7.19
CA GLY A 105 -17.74 -20.84 6.05
C GLY A 105 -17.30 -20.04 4.81
N SER A 106 -17.79 -20.48 3.65
CA SER A 106 -17.23 -20.25 2.30
C SER A 106 -17.52 -18.90 1.65
N GLU A 107 -17.32 -17.78 2.34
CA GLU A 107 -17.36 -16.47 1.67
C GLU A 107 -15.95 -15.94 1.41
N ALA A 108 -15.64 -15.80 0.11
CA ALA A 108 -14.39 -15.23 -0.36
C ALA A 108 -14.17 -13.84 0.25
N PHE A 109 -12.91 -13.53 0.59
CA PHE A 109 -12.43 -12.29 1.19
C PHE A 109 -13.36 -11.06 0.98
N PRO A 110 -14.04 -10.57 2.03
CA PRO A 110 -15.00 -9.45 1.92
C PRO A 110 -14.35 -8.12 1.52
N CYS A 111 -13.02 -8.05 1.49
CA CYS A 111 -12.28 -6.85 1.12
C CYS A 111 -12.07 -6.67 -0.39
N LEU A 112 -12.38 -7.70 -1.20
CA LEU A 112 -12.31 -7.64 -2.67
C LEU A 112 -13.70 -7.54 -3.33
N SER A 113 -14.79 -7.54 -2.55
CA SER A 113 -16.10 -7.14 -3.06
C SER A 113 -16.16 -5.61 -3.21
N PRO A 114 -16.67 -5.11 -4.35
CA PRO A 114 -16.51 -3.71 -4.73
C PRO A 114 -17.36 -2.80 -3.86
N LEU A 115 -16.77 -1.68 -3.40
CA LEU A 115 -17.48 -0.42 -3.15
C LEU A 115 -18.83 -0.56 -2.41
N ASP A 116 -18.78 -0.93 -1.13
CA ASP A 116 -19.82 -0.47 -0.19
C ASP A 116 -19.30 0.77 0.56
N THR A 117 -19.08 1.84 -0.21
CA THR A 117 -19.11 3.25 0.23
C THR A 117 -19.76 4.08 -0.87
#